data_AF-A0A2N9JDG6-F1
#
_entry.id   AF-A0A2N9JDG6-F1
#
_cell.length_a   1.000
_cell.length_b   1.000
_cell.length_c   1.000
_cell.angle_alpha   90.00
_cell.angle_beta   90.00
_cell.angle_gamma   90.00
#
_symmetry.space_group_name_H-M   'P 1'
#
loop_
_entity.id
_entity.type
_entity.pdbx_description
1 polymer ?
#
loop_
_entity_poly.entity_id
_entity_poly.type
_entity_poly.pdbx_seq_one_letter_code
_entity_poly.pdbx_strand_id
1 'polypeptide(L)'
;MALVNELARVLGINLLASFAARLPARVGTSIQLMLVVAGSLLPLWPLYRGWVQLQDLLAYAALWMTLSVISTLIRLNTMTRRSPKTPFFALHYSIMIGAFSLVSGAWAVILLFEAGPSGGWFSLIPTACALLLANAWSLADGWFVRGGNRAAKLWQVLLPGYLRFVPVLGATISGAVLILGDAPQSYRLIAAAVLMLIIAGIDITLAVASVRLRPGP
;
A
#
# COMPACT_ATOMS: atom_id res chain seq x y z
N MET A 1 21.35 7.81 4.49
CA MET A 1 20.52 8.84 5.16
C MET A 1 20.06 9.95 4.21
N ALA A 2 20.93 10.47 3.32
CA ALA A 2 20.55 11.51 2.34
C ALA A 2 19.33 11.12 1.45
N LEU A 3 19.32 9.91 0.89
CA LEU A 3 18.21 9.42 0.05
C LEU A 3 16.85 9.39 0.76
N VAL A 4 16.82 9.01 2.04
CA VAL A 4 15.58 8.93 2.83
C VAL A 4 15.04 10.32 3.16
N ASN A 5 15.93 11.28 3.43
CA ASN A 5 15.54 12.67 3.68
C ASN A 5 15.04 13.34 2.39
N GLU A 6 15.67 13.07 1.24
CA GLU A 6 15.18 13.57 -0.05
C GLU A 6 13.84 12.95 -0.45
N LEU A 7 13.67 11.63 -0.27
CA LEU A 7 12.38 10.97 -0.50
C LEU A 7 11.28 11.53 0.41
N ALA A 8 11.57 11.77 1.69
CA ALA A 8 10.61 12.37 2.61
C ALA A 8 10.23 13.82 2.22
N ARG A 9 11.17 14.55 1.64
CA ARG A 9 10.96 15.93 1.15
C ARG A 9 10.13 15.94 -0.13
N VAL A 10 10.47 15.11 -1.12
CA VAL A 10 9.74 14.97 -2.40
C VAL A 10 8.33 14.45 -2.18
N LEU A 11 8.14 13.51 -1.25
CA LEU A 11 6.81 12.98 -0.88
C LEU A 11 5.98 13.95 0.00
N GLY A 12 6.48 15.17 0.27
CA GLY A 12 5.76 16.18 1.05
C GLY A 12 5.52 15.81 2.52
N ILE A 13 6.25 14.82 3.05
CA ILE A 13 6.01 14.26 4.39
C ILE A 13 6.16 15.33 5.47
N ASN A 14 7.11 16.26 5.32
CA ASN A 14 7.31 17.36 6.28
C ASN A 14 6.10 18.30 6.36
N LEU A 15 5.49 18.59 5.21
CA LEU A 15 4.34 19.47 5.11
C LEU A 15 3.11 18.78 5.70
N LEU A 16 2.88 17.50 5.34
CA LEU A 16 1.83 16.67 5.94
C LEU A 16 2.01 16.50 7.45
N ALA A 17 3.25 16.32 7.93
CA ALA A 17 3.55 16.19 9.36
C ALA A 17 3.22 17.49 10.11
N SER A 18 3.48 18.65 9.51
CA SER A 18 3.11 19.95 10.11
C SER A 18 1.59 20.13 10.25
N PHE A 19 0.81 19.65 9.27
CA PHE A 19 -0.64 19.63 9.34
C PHE A 19 -1.14 18.61 10.39
N ALA A 20 -0.60 17.40 10.35
CA ALA A 20 -0.95 16.33 11.29
C ALA A 20 -0.67 16.70 12.75
N ALA A 21 0.42 17.42 13.03
CA ALA A 21 0.77 17.89 14.37
C ALA A 21 -0.25 18.88 14.94
N ARG A 22 -1.04 19.56 14.10
CA ARG A 22 -2.11 20.48 14.52
C ARG A 22 -3.41 19.77 14.84
N LEU A 23 -3.54 18.47 14.53
CA LEU A 23 -4.76 17.71 14.72
C LEU A 23 -4.79 17.00 16.08
N PRO A 24 -5.93 17.02 16.80
CA PRO A 24 -6.12 16.23 18.02
C PRO A 24 -5.88 14.74 17.77
N ALA A 25 -5.42 14.01 18.80
CA ALA A 25 -4.96 12.66 18.59
C ALA A 25 -6.02 11.64 18.16
N ARG A 26 -7.25 11.83 18.65
CA ARG A 26 -8.41 11.06 18.22
C ARG A 26 -8.73 11.32 16.76
N VAL A 27 -8.69 12.59 16.33
CA VAL A 27 -9.01 13.01 14.95
C VAL A 27 -8.02 12.40 13.95
N GLY A 28 -6.72 12.49 14.19
CA GLY A 28 -5.76 11.87 13.25
C GLY A 28 -5.85 10.35 13.18
N THR A 29 -6.18 9.69 14.30
CA THR A 29 -6.44 8.24 14.31
C THR A 29 -7.69 7.89 13.50
N SER A 30 -8.76 8.66 13.65
CA SER A 30 -9.99 8.51 12.86
C SER A 30 -9.73 8.75 11.37
N ILE A 31 -8.97 9.78 11.01
CA ILE A 31 -8.56 10.05 9.62
C ILE A 31 -7.74 8.88 9.08
N GLN A 32 -6.78 8.35 9.84
CA GLN A 32 -5.96 7.22 9.41
C GLN A 32 -6.81 5.96 9.18
N LEU A 33 -7.73 5.64 10.09
CA LEU A 33 -8.68 4.53 9.92
C LEU A 33 -9.59 4.75 8.71
N MET A 34 -10.14 5.96 8.56
CA MET A 34 -11.01 6.31 7.44
C MET A 34 -10.27 6.18 6.11
N LEU A 35 -9.03 6.66 6.03
CA LEU A 35 -8.21 6.53 4.82
C LEU A 35 -7.89 5.07 4.48
N VAL A 36 -7.67 4.21 5.48
CA VAL A 36 -7.48 2.77 5.23
C VAL A 36 -8.78 2.13 4.76
N VAL A 37 -9.89 2.31 5.49
CA VAL A 37 -11.18 1.69 5.14
C VAL A 37 -11.67 2.20 3.78
N ALA A 38 -11.68 3.51 3.58
CA ALA A 38 -12.05 4.10 2.30
C ALA A 38 -11.09 3.64 1.21
N GLY A 39 -9.78 3.75 1.41
CA GLY A 39 -8.79 3.34 0.40
C GLY A 39 -8.90 1.88 -0.03
N SER A 40 -9.20 0.97 0.91
CA SER A 40 -9.32 -0.46 0.64
C SER A 40 -10.65 -0.86 0.00
N LEU A 41 -11.75 -0.16 0.32
CA LEU A 41 -13.09 -0.50 -0.20
C LEU A 41 -13.49 0.31 -1.43
N LEU A 42 -12.92 1.51 -1.60
CA LEU A 42 -13.26 2.44 -2.67
C LEU A 42 -13.15 1.82 -4.07
N PRO A 43 -12.20 0.93 -4.38
CA PRO A 43 -12.14 0.32 -5.71
C PRO A 43 -13.28 -0.67 -6.02
N LEU A 44 -14.00 -1.19 -5.01
CA LEU A 44 -15.11 -2.14 -5.23
C LEU A 44 -16.30 -1.50 -5.94
N TRP A 45 -16.61 -0.24 -5.65
CA TRP A 45 -17.74 0.44 -6.27
C TRP A 45 -17.52 0.73 -7.78
N PRO A 46 -16.39 1.33 -8.19
CA PRO A 46 -16.04 1.45 -9.60
C PRO A 46 -15.92 0.09 -10.30
N LEU A 47 -15.45 -0.95 -9.62
CA LEU A 47 -15.37 -2.30 -10.18
C LEU A 47 -16.76 -2.85 -10.49
N TYR A 48 -17.71 -2.71 -9.56
CA TYR A 48 -19.10 -3.11 -9.75
C TYR A 48 -19.78 -2.34 -10.90
N ARG A 49 -19.44 -1.05 -11.07
CA ARG A 49 -19.92 -0.21 -12.17
C ARG A 49 -19.21 -0.47 -13.51
N GLY A 50 -18.18 -1.32 -13.53
CA GLY A 50 -17.35 -1.59 -14.71
C GLY A 50 -16.43 -0.43 -15.11
N TRP A 51 -16.24 0.56 -14.24
CA TRP A 51 -15.38 1.73 -14.49
C TRP A 51 -13.89 1.41 -14.31
N VAL A 52 -13.59 0.39 -13.51
CA VAL A 52 -12.24 -0.18 -13.39
C VAL A 52 -12.34 -1.68 -13.61
N GLN A 53 -11.29 -2.24 -14.19
CA GLN A 53 -11.19 -3.67 -14.47
C GLN A 53 -9.93 -4.26 -13.81
N LEU A 54 -9.71 -5.55 -14.04
CA LEU A 54 -8.63 -6.30 -13.43
C LEU A 54 -7.25 -5.66 -13.68
N GLN A 55 -6.96 -5.21 -14.90
CA GLN A 55 -5.69 -4.57 -15.25
C GLN A 55 -5.43 -3.29 -14.46
N ASP A 56 -6.45 -2.46 -14.27
CA ASP A 56 -6.32 -1.21 -13.50
C ASP A 56 -6.03 -1.53 -12.03
N LEU A 57 -6.74 -2.51 -11.47
CA LEU A 57 -6.57 -2.95 -10.09
C LEU A 57 -5.21 -3.62 -9.86
N LEU A 58 -4.68 -4.36 -10.84
CA LEU A 58 -3.33 -4.92 -10.78
C LEU A 58 -2.27 -3.81 -10.79
N ALA A 59 -2.44 -2.79 -11.63
CA ALA A 59 -1.57 -1.62 -11.63
C ALA A 59 -1.60 -0.87 -10.29
N TYR A 60 -2.79 -0.67 -9.72
CA TYR A 60 -2.94 -0.05 -8.40
C TYR A 60 -2.36 -0.91 -7.27
N ALA A 61 -2.57 -2.23 -7.31
CA ALA A 61 -2.02 -3.15 -6.33
C ALA A 61 -0.48 -3.18 -6.38
N ALA A 62 0.11 -3.17 -7.58
CA ALA A 62 1.56 -3.09 -7.75
C ALA A 62 2.14 -1.76 -7.27
N LEU A 63 1.48 -0.63 -7.56
CA LEU A 63 1.86 0.68 -7.04
C LEU A 63 1.78 0.71 -5.51
N TRP A 64 0.68 0.21 -4.94
CA TRP A 64 0.49 0.12 -3.50
C TRP A 64 1.57 -0.74 -2.84
N MET A 65 1.93 -1.86 -3.47
CA MET A 65 3.01 -2.72 -3.00
C MET A 65 4.35 -1.98 -2.98
N THR A 66 4.65 -1.25 -4.04
CA THR A 66 5.88 -0.43 -4.15
C THR A 66 5.93 0.63 -3.05
N LEU A 67 4.83 1.36 -2.85
CA LEU A 67 4.71 2.35 -1.77
C LEU A 67 4.82 1.69 -0.38
N SER A 68 4.26 0.50 -0.20
CA SER A 68 4.41 -0.29 1.04
C SER A 68 5.86 -0.69 1.28
N VAL A 69 6.62 -1.02 0.23
CA VAL A 69 8.05 -1.35 0.35
C VAL A 69 8.84 -0.12 0.79
N ILE A 70 8.69 1.00 0.08
CA ILE A 70 9.35 2.26 0.40
C ILE A 70 9.03 2.68 1.84
N SER A 71 7.74 2.67 2.22
CA SER A 71 7.30 2.97 3.58
C SER A 71 7.95 2.07 4.62
N THR A 72 8.01 0.76 4.38
CA THR A 72 8.63 -0.19 5.31
C THR A 72 10.11 0.11 5.51
N LEU A 73 10.84 0.38 4.43
CA LEU A 73 12.26 0.72 4.50
C LEU A 73 12.50 2.04 5.25
N ILE A 74 11.67 3.06 5.02
CA ILE A 74 11.71 4.31 5.80
C ILE A 74 11.48 4.01 7.29
N ARG A 75 10.47 3.20 7.62
CA ARG A 75 10.14 2.84 9.00
C ARG A 75 11.30 2.09 9.67
N LEU A 76 11.86 1.06 9.04
CA LEU A 76 13.03 0.34 9.56
C LEU A 76 14.23 1.27 9.78
N ASN A 77 14.45 2.22 8.87
CA ASN A 77 15.55 3.18 8.92
C ASN A 77 15.34 4.35 9.89
N THR A 78 14.14 4.52 10.45
CA THR A 78 13.82 5.64 11.38
C THR A 78 13.29 5.16 12.73
N MET A 79 13.10 3.85 12.89
CA MET A 79 12.74 3.20 14.13
C MET A 79 13.84 3.40 15.18
N THR A 80 13.43 3.72 16.41
CA THR A 80 14.36 3.90 17.54
C THR A 80 14.67 2.57 18.25
N ARG A 81 13.69 1.66 18.35
CA ARG A 81 13.84 0.32 18.93
C ARG A 81 14.46 -0.67 17.93
N ARG A 82 15.71 -0.43 17.51
CA ARG A 82 16.41 -1.35 16.61
C ARG A 82 16.99 -2.53 17.37
N SER A 83 16.77 -3.72 16.83
CA SER A 83 17.49 -4.94 17.22
C SER A 83 18.69 -5.17 16.28
N PRO A 84 19.67 -6.02 16.65
CA PRO A 84 20.73 -6.47 15.74
C PRO A 84 20.21 -7.12 14.46
N LYS A 85 18.97 -7.63 14.46
CA LYS A 85 18.32 -8.26 13.30
C LYS A 85 17.74 -7.25 12.31
N THR A 86 17.58 -5.98 12.70
CA THR A 86 16.91 -4.95 11.88
C THR A 86 17.60 -4.74 10.53
N PRO A 87 18.94 -4.65 10.44
CA PRO A 87 19.63 -4.52 9.15
C PRO A 87 19.42 -5.74 8.23
N PHE A 88 19.46 -6.95 8.79
CA PHE A 88 19.18 -8.17 8.05
C PHE A 88 17.77 -8.16 7.46
N PHE A 89 16.76 -7.83 8.27
CA PHE A 89 15.39 -7.75 7.78
C PHE A 89 15.18 -6.61 6.78
N ALA A 90 15.85 -5.47 6.94
CA ALA A 90 15.81 -4.40 5.94
C ALA A 90 16.38 -4.84 4.60
N LEU A 91 17.52 -5.54 4.62
CA LEU A 91 18.15 -6.10 3.42
C LEU A 91 17.28 -7.18 2.79
N HIS A 92 16.86 -8.17 3.58
CA HIS A 92 16.01 -9.27 3.12
C HIS A 92 14.70 -8.74 2.53
N TYR A 93 14.06 -7.77 3.19
CA TYR A 93 12.82 -7.17 2.71
C TYR A 93 13.05 -6.37 1.42
N SER A 94 14.17 -5.64 1.30
CA SER A 94 14.55 -4.93 0.07
C SER A 94 14.78 -5.89 -1.10
N ILE A 95 15.50 -7.00 -0.87
CA ILE A 95 15.82 -7.97 -1.91
C ILE A 95 14.58 -8.77 -2.30
N MET A 96 13.95 -9.46 -1.34
CA MET A 96 12.82 -10.35 -1.62
C MET A 96 11.62 -9.54 -2.07
N ILE A 97 11.06 -8.73 -1.17
CA ILE A 97 9.80 -8.05 -1.43
C ILE A 97 9.99 -6.93 -2.46
N GLY A 98 11.13 -6.25 -2.45
CA GLY A 98 11.45 -5.25 -3.48
C GLY A 98 11.60 -5.85 -4.89
N ALA A 99 12.35 -6.94 -5.06
CA ALA A 99 12.49 -7.57 -6.38
C ALA A 99 11.15 -8.13 -6.88
N PHE A 100 10.36 -8.79 -6.02
CA PHE A 100 9.06 -9.29 -6.44
C PHE A 100 8.03 -8.18 -6.69
N SER A 101 8.11 -7.06 -5.96
CA SER A 101 7.29 -5.87 -6.26
C SER A 101 7.64 -5.30 -7.63
N LEU A 102 8.93 -5.33 -8.01
CA LEU A 102 9.37 -4.91 -9.34
C LEU A 102 8.84 -5.86 -10.43
N VAL A 103 8.91 -7.17 -10.22
CA VAL A 103 8.33 -8.17 -11.14
C VAL A 103 6.83 -7.97 -11.29
N SER A 104 6.11 -7.81 -10.16
CA SER A 104 4.65 -7.59 -10.18
C SER A 104 4.30 -6.28 -10.87
N GLY A 105 5.10 -5.22 -10.66
CA GLY A 105 4.94 -3.94 -11.33
C GLY A 105 5.19 -4.00 -12.83
N ALA A 106 6.26 -4.68 -13.27
CA ALA A 106 6.54 -4.87 -14.68
C ALA A 106 5.40 -5.62 -15.38
N TRP A 107 4.91 -6.70 -14.77
CA TRP A 107 3.75 -7.43 -15.28
C TRP A 107 2.48 -6.58 -15.27
N ALA A 108 2.19 -5.85 -14.21
CA ALA A 108 1.02 -4.98 -14.17
C ALA A 108 1.04 -3.94 -15.30
N VAL A 109 2.22 -3.39 -15.62
CA VAL A 109 2.39 -2.47 -16.76
C VAL A 109 2.13 -3.18 -18.09
N ILE A 110 2.72 -4.36 -18.31
CA ILE A 110 2.48 -5.15 -19.53
C ILE A 110 0.99 -5.43 -19.71
N LEU A 111 0.33 -5.95 -18.67
CA LEU A 111 -1.10 -6.28 -18.72
C LEU A 111 -1.99 -5.05 -18.91
N LEU A 112 -1.59 -3.90 -18.37
CA LEU A 112 -2.28 -2.64 -18.59
C LEU A 112 -2.13 -2.13 -20.03
N PHE A 113 -0.97 -2.32 -20.66
CA PHE A 113 -0.78 -2.01 -22.08
C PHE A 113 -1.57 -2.94 -22.99
N GLU A 114 -1.61 -4.24 -22.68
CA GLU A 114 -2.34 -5.24 -23.47
C GLU A 114 -3.86 -5.08 -23.39
N ALA A 115 -4.41 -4.94 -22.18
CA ALA A 115 -5.86 -4.81 -22.00
C ALA A 115 -6.38 -3.37 -22.20
N GLY A 116 -5.50 -2.38 -22.08
CA GLY A 116 -5.84 -0.96 -22.03
C GLY A 116 -6.50 -0.55 -20.70
N PRO A 117 -6.25 0.68 -20.20
CA PRO A 117 -6.92 1.17 -19.00
C PRO A 117 -8.40 1.44 -19.24
N SER A 118 -9.27 1.02 -18.32
CA SER A 118 -10.73 1.03 -18.54
C SER A 118 -11.33 2.43 -18.74
N GLY A 119 -10.72 3.47 -18.17
CA GLY A 119 -11.13 4.87 -18.30
C GLY A 119 -10.15 5.75 -19.07
N GLY A 120 -9.17 5.13 -19.75
CA GLY A 120 -8.05 5.83 -20.39
C GLY A 120 -6.88 6.11 -19.42
N TRP A 121 -5.73 6.46 -19.97
CA TRP A 121 -4.49 6.61 -19.19
C TRP A 121 -4.57 7.70 -18.10
N PHE A 122 -5.28 8.80 -18.38
CA PHE A 122 -5.45 9.90 -17.43
C PHE A 122 -6.37 9.55 -16.26
N SER A 123 -7.28 8.57 -16.41
CA SER A 123 -8.16 8.17 -15.30
C SER A 123 -7.42 7.43 -14.19
N LEU A 124 -6.19 6.96 -14.44
CA LEU A 124 -5.35 6.29 -13.46
C LEU A 124 -4.71 7.28 -12.47
N ILE A 125 -4.51 8.53 -12.89
CA ILE A 125 -3.76 9.54 -12.14
C ILE A 125 -4.42 9.84 -10.78
N PRO A 126 -5.73 10.12 -10.68
CA PRO A 126 -6.36 10.44 -9.40
C PRO A 126 -6.19 9.32 -8.38
N THR A 127 -6.34 8.06 -8.79
CA THR A 127 -6.16 6.90 -7.92
C THR A 127 -4.71 6.75 -7.47
N ALA A 128 -3.75 6.89 -8.39
CA ALA A 128 -2.33 6.85 -8.06
C ALA A 128 -1.94 7.95 -7.05
N CYS A 129 -2.44 9.17 -7.26
CA CYS A 129 -2.25 10.28 -6.32
C CYS A 129 -2.88 10.00 -4.95
N ALA A 130 -4.08 9.42 -4.91
CA ALA A 130 -4.74 9.06 -3.66
C ALA A 130 -3.96 8.02 -2.86
N LEU A 131 -3.43 6.98 -3.53
CA LEU A 131 -2.59 5.96 -2.89
C LEU A 131 -1.29 6.55 -2.34
N LEU A 132 -0.64 7.42 -3.11
CA LEU A 132 0.57 8.12 -2.67
C LEU A 132 0.29 9.01 -1.46
N LEU A 133 -0.80 9.78 -1.49
CA LEU A 133 -1.20 10.65 -0.38
C LEU A 133 -1.54 9.84 0.87
N ALA A 134 -2.28 8.74 0.74
CA ALA A 134 -2.62 7.86 1.87
C ALA A 134 -1.36 7.26 2.50
N ASN A 135 -0.40 6.81 1.68
CA ASN A 135 0.88 6.28 2.16
C ASN A 135 1.71 7.36 2.87
N ALA A 136 1.83 8.53 2.25
CA ALA A 136 2.57 9.67 2.79
C ALA A 136 1.96 10.17 4.12
N TRP A 137 0.63 10.27 4.21
CA TRP A 137 -0.09 10.63 5.43
C TRP A 137 0.15 9.61 6.55
N SER A 138 0.11 8.30 6.24
CA SER A 138 0.38 7.23 7.20
C SER A 138 1.80 7.28 7.78
N LEU A 139 2.79 7.75 7.00
CA LEU A 139 4.14 8.04 7.50
C LEU A 139 4.15 9.32 8.33
N ALA A 140 3.63 10.42 7.79
CA ALA A 140 3.66 11.73 8.46
C ALA A 140 2.97 11.72 9.83
N ASP A 141 1.69 11.36 9.88
CA ASP A 141 0.89 11.37 11.09
C ASP A 141 1.24 10.19 12.00
N GLY A 142 1.01 8.97 11.51
CA GLY A 142 1.11 7.76 12.34
C GLY A 142 2.53 7.40 12.77
N TRP A 143 3.52 7.61 11.91
CA TRP A 143 4.90 7.19 12.20
C TRP A 143 5.73 8.28 12.87
N PHE A 144 5.76 9.49 12.32
CA PHE A 144 6.61 10.57 12.81
C PHE A 144 5.95 11.43 13.90
N VAL A 145 4.73 11.92 13.68
CA VAL A 145 4.05 12.82 14.65
C VAL A 145 3.57 12.05 15.88
N ARG A 146 2.92 10.90 15.70
CA ARG A 146 2.32 10.11 16.79
C ARG A 146 3.27 9.12 17.46
N GLY A 147 4.56 9.21 17.17
CA GLY A 147 5.60 8.40 17.83
C GLY A 147 5.58 6.91 17.46
N GLY A 148 5.01 6.53 16.31
CA GLY A 148 5.06 5.16 15.81
C GLY A 148 6.49 4.62 15.71
N ASN A 149 7.44 5.49 15.35
CA ASN A 149 8.89 5.19 15.33
C ASN A 149 9.49 4.77 16.69
N ARG A 150 8.87 5.19 17.81
CA ARG A 150 9.30 4.87 19.18
C ARG A 150 8.57 3.65 19.76
N ALA A 151 7.31 3.46 19.38
CA ALA A 151 6.44 2.45 20.00
C ALA A 151 6.46 1.09 19.27
N ALA A 152 6.60 1.09 17.94
CA ALA A 152 6.43 -0.12 17.14
C ALA A 152 7.48 -1.20 17.48
N LYS A 153 7.13 -2.46 17.23
CA LYS A 153 8.04 -3.62 17.23
C LYS A 153 8.42 -3.98 15.79
N LEU A 154 9.58 -4.58 15.60
CA LEU A 154 10.11 -4.92 14.26
C LEU A 154 9.10 -5.70 13.40
N TRP A 155 8.46 -6.72 13.97
CA TRP A 155 7.47 -7.52 13.25
C TRP A 155 6.24 -6.71 12.81
N GLN A 156 5.83 -5.67 13.58
CA GLN A 156 4.68 -4.82 13.22
C GLN A 156 4.98 -3.94 12.00
N VAL A 157 6.26 -3.63 11.78
CA VAL A 157 6.72 -2.89 10.61
C VAL A 157 6.79 -3.81 9.38
N LEU A 158 7.21 -5.06 9.55
CA LEU A 158 7.44 -6.01 8.46
C LEU A 158 6.17 -6.74 8.00
N LEU A 159 5.33 -7.18 8.94
CA LEU A 159 4.19 -8.07 8.70
C LEU A 159 3.21 -7.53 7.63
N PRO A 160 2.84 -6.24 7.60
CA PRO A 160 1.94 -5.72 6.58
C PRO A 160 2.42 -5.98 5.15
N GLY A 161 3.73 -5.86 4.93
CA GLY A 161 4.35 -6.13 3.64
C GLY A 161 4.22 -7.58 3.21
N TYR A 162 4.55 -8.50 4.10
CA TYR A 162 4.48 -9.93 3.82
C TYR A 162 3.05 -10.41 3.57
N LEU A 163 2.07 -9.89 4.32
CA LEU A 163 0.68 -10.27 4.14
C LEU A 163 0.12 -9.79 2.79
N ARG A 164 0.43 -8.56 2.37
CA ARG A 164 -0.02 -8.02 1.08
C ARG A 164 0.70 -8.66 -0.10
N PHE A 165 1.92 -9.13 0.09
CA PHE A 165 2.73 -9.68 -0.98
C PHE A 165 2.07 -10.86 -1.69
N VAL A 166 1.65 -11.88 -0.92
CA VAL A 166 1.08 -13.13 -1.46
C VAL A 166 -0.12 -12.89 -2.40
N PRO A 167 -1.16 -12.13 -2.00
CA PRO A 167 -2.29 -11.88 -2.89
C PRO A 167 -1.94 -11.04 -4.11
N VAL A 168 -1.01 -10.08 -4.00
CA VAL A 168 -0.58 -9.27 -5.16
C VAL A 168 0.18 -10.13 -6.18
N LEU A 169 1.09 -10.99 -5.72
CA LEU A 169 1.79 -11.92 -6.60
C LEU A 169 0.81 -12.90 -7.26
N GLY A 170 -0.05 -13.53 -6.46
CA GLY A 170 -1.05 -14.48 -6.96
C GLY A 170 -1.96 -13.84 -8.00
N ALA A 171 -2.47 -12.63 -7.73
CA ALA A 171 -3.31 -11.92 -8.67
C ALA A 171 -2.57 -11.43 -9.91
N THR A 172 -1.28 -11.13 -9.82
CA THR A 172 -0.47 -10.81 -11.01
C THR A 172 -0.37 -12.02 -11.93
N ILE A 173 -0.09 -13.20 -11.38
CA ILE A 173 -0.02 -14.46 -12.14
C ILE A 173 -1.40 -14.79 -12.75
N SER A 174 -2.46 -14.77 -11.94
CA SER A 174 -3.82 -15.02 -12.42
C SER A 174 -4.24 -13.97 -13.45
N GLY A 175 -3.89 -12.71 -13.25
CA GLY A 175 -4.12 -11.62 -14.19
C GLY A 175 -3.46 -11.87 -15.53
N ALA A 176 -2.21 -12.31 -15.54
CA ALA A 176 -1.51 -12.66 -16.77
C ALA A 176 -2.22 -13.79 -17.53
N VAL A 177 -2.62 -14.85 -16.83
CA VAL A 177 -3.36 -15.97 -17.44
C VAL A 177 -4.71 -15.51 -17.99
N LEU A 178 -5.46 -14.71 -17.24
CA LEU A 178 -6.82 -14.31 -17.62
C LEU A 178 -6.85 -13.24 -18.73
N ILE A 179 -5.89 -12.33 -18.74
CA ILE A 179 -5.79 -11.26 -19.74
C ILE A 179 -5.20 -11.82 -21.02
N LEU A 180 -4.00 -12.41 -20.97
CA LEU A 180 -3.31 -12.89 -22.17
C LEU A 180 -3.93 -14.17 -22.76
N GLY A 181 -4.63 -14.94 -21.94
CA GLY A 181 -5.38 -16.13 -22.38
C GLY A 181 -6.80 -15.81 -22.85
N ASP A 182 -7.16 -14.53 -23.04
CA ASP A 182 -8.48 -14.09 -23.51
C ASP A 182 -9.67 -14.69 -22.74
N ALA A 183 -9.49 -14.86 -21.42
CA ALA A 183 -10.52 -15.44 -20.58
C ALA A 183 -11.79 -14.55 -20.54
N PRO A 184 -12.98 -15.16 -20.41
CA PRO A 184 -14.24 -14.44 -20.26
C PRO A 184 -14.21 -13.31 -19.21
N GLN A 185 -14.90 -12.22 -19.51
CA GLN A 185 -14.97 -11.05 -18.62
C GLN A 185 -15.48 -11.38 -17.22
N SER A 186 -16.38 -12.38 -17.09
CA SER A 186 -16.87 -12.86 -15.80
C SER A 186 -15.74 -13.37 -14.91
N TYR A 187 -14.78 -14.12 -15.44
CA TYR A 187 -13.63 -14.61 -14.67
C TYR A 187 -12.68 -13.48 -14.28
N ARG A 188 -12.47 -12.50 -15.18
CA ARG A 188 -11.66 -11.30 -14.88
C ARG A 188 -12.28 -10.48 -13.75
N LEU A 189 -13.60 -10.31 -13.75
CA LEU A 189 -14.33 -9.62 -12.68
C LEU A 189 -14.27 -10.37 -11.35
N ILE A 190 -14.41 -11.70 -11.35
CA ILE A 190 -14.29 -12.51 -10.14
C ILE A 190 -12.88 -12.38 -9.56
N ALA A 191 -11.83 -12.50 -10.39
CA ALA A 191 -10.45 -12.35 -9.94
C ALA A 191 -10.18 -10.96 -9.35
N ALA A 192 -10.70 -9.91 -9.99
CA ALA A 192 -10.62 -8.54 -9.50
C ALA A 192 -11.30 -8.37 -8.13
N ALA A 193 -12.52 -8.89 -7.97
CA ALA A 193 -13.26 -8.81 -6.73
C ALA A 193 -12.55 -9.57 -5.60
N VAL A 194 -12.06 -10.79 -5.88
CA VAL A 194 -11.32 -11.61 -4.91
C VAL A 194 -10.05 -10.90 -4.45
N LEU A 195 -9.26 -10.36 -5.38
CA LEU A 195 -8.07 -9.57 -5.05
C LEU A 195 -8.42 -8.43 -4.08
N MET A 196 -9.44 -7.64 -4.42
CA MET A 196 -9.83 -6.48 -3.61
C MET A 196 -10.34 -6.87 -2.22
N LEU A 197 -11.13 -7.95 -2.12
CA LEU A 197 -11.62 -8.45 -0.83
C LEU A 197 -10.48 -8.93 0.07
N ILE A 198 -9.49 -9.64 -0.50
CA ILE A 198 -8.33 -10.10 0.27
C ILE A 198 -7.48 -8.93 0.75
N ILE A 199 -7.15 -7.98 -0.13
CA ILE A 199 -6.36 -6.78 0.26
C ILE A 199 -7.11 -5.97 1.31
N ALA A 200 -8.41 -5.74 1.13
CA ALA A 200 -9.22 -5.01 2.10
C ALA A 200 -9.30 -5.73 3.45
N GLY A 201 -9.47 -7.05 3.45
CA GLY A 201 -9.45 -7.84 4.67
C GLY A 201 -8.13 -7.70 5.43
N ILE A 202 -6.99 -7.77 4.74
CA ILE A 202 -5.66 -7.58 5.33
C ILE A 202 -5.53 -6.17 5.91
N ASP A 203 -5.86 -5.14 5.13
CA ASP A 203 -5.69 -3.74 5.51
C ASP A 203 -6.54 -3.37 6.73
N ILE A 204 -7.82 -3.76 6.73
CA ILE A 204 -8.74 -3.52 7.85
C ILE A 204 -8.26 -4.27 9.09
N THR A 205 -7.85 -5.53 8.95
CA THR A 205 -7.35 -6.32 10.09
C THR A 205 -6.12 -5.68 10.72
N LEU A 206 -5.17 -5.22 9.89
CA LEU A 206 -3.97 -4.54 10.37
C LEU A 206 -4.29 -3.18 11.00
N ALA A 207 -5.22 -2.43 10.43
CA ALA A 207 -5.67 -1.15 11.00
C ALA A 207 -6.31 -1.34 12.38
N VAL A 208 -7.24 -2.28 12.51
CA VAL A 208 -7.89 -2.60 13.80
C VAL A 208 -6.86 -3.08 14.83
N ALA A 209 -5.94 -3.96 14.43
CA ALA A 209 -4.87 -4.44 15.31
C ALA A 209 -3.99 -3.28 15.81
N SER A 210 -3.69 -2.29 14.94
CA SER A 210 -2.87 -1.14 15.31
C SER A 210 -3.52 -0.24 16.38
N VAL A 211 -4.86 -0.17 16.42
CA VAL A 211 -5.61 0.61 17.41
C VAL A 211 -5.59 -0.07 18.77
N ARG A 212 -5.74 -1.39 18.82
CA ARG A 212 -5.72 -2.19 20.06
C ARG A 212 -4.37 -2.18 20.76
N LEU A 213 -3.30 -1.85 20.05
CA LEU A 213 -1.93 -1.87 20.54
C LEU A 213 -1.45 -0.50 21.07
N ARG A 214 -2.26 0.55 20.99
CA ARG A 214 -1.93 1.83 21.62
C ARG A 214 -2.27 1.74 23.12
N PRO A 215 -1.33 2.09 24.03
CA PRO A 215 -1.71 2.27 25.43
C PRO A 215 -2.83 3.32 25.47
N GLY A 216 -3.85 3.07 26.29
CA GLY A 216 -4.91 4.04 26.53
C GLY A 216 -4.35 5.38 27.06
N PRO A 217 -5.18 6.44 27.04
CA PRO A 217 -4.79 7.74 27.59
C PRO A 217 -4.25 7.62 29.02
#